data_AF-A0A7S4AVL3-F1
#
_entry.id   AF-A0A7S4AVL3-F1
#
_cell.length_a   1.000
_cell.length_b   1.000
_cell.length_c   1.000
_cell.angle_alpha   90.00
_cell.angle_beta   90.00
_cell.angle_gamma   90.00
#
_symmetry.space_group_name_H-M   'P 1'
#
loop_
_entity.id
_entity.type
_entity.pdbx_description
1 polymer ?
#
loop_
_entity_poly.entity_id
_entity_poly.type
_entity_poly.pdbx_seq_one_letter_code
_entity_poly.pdbx_strand_id
1 'polypeptide(L)'
;MTAQSTLDNSPVPQVVALAIPDDDSSVPEVSVSGIPDNDYPIQDTFNRSSLRSSQQTIQTSLAALVEDCFICLNGMKDVDAKHVLQCERHCGFNMCKNCIDSLITSSKDDFQMASDGNMHVKVYLHCPNCRSDLSHSIRHTLLLRKVDELECMTSPESEWTSSQVRLKRALHTTEVQKAIIHARRMESEYFGRDFHDSFFQYDSETDSQVEQYIEQWGVEVDLTNGTHNSFIAPRPPAIDIREEAIRVDPTLFAGLDSFLTEDERKEVTKLMTGGKPYLLVEAANILYDTLQKLSNPEPSTSGNNLPKVRTGRRMSIARRSSVFQLIDDAKIAESRKDKEEQKVAEEMHALQNPRSRVAQHRQLERELRIQANFQKHFPIPVRMPKAVKLDLSLSFDMELVDYTWGGTVMDAYSKISIGFGTKIIQQRPNNINVESILGNKQSYVESAALGCAIGLCMISDEDYGDANDVYIALPGQARVVISCTGRIGKLGAVRGDVLTHVDGESVVNKKVTEVLDIIQAKKGQGFTMLTLNAEFSVADALKRRAIAISEIELSG
;
A
#
# COMPACT_ATOMS: atom_id res chain seq x y z
N MET A 1 44.04 23.28 44.13
CA MET A 1 42.92 23.41 45.08
C MET A 1 42.14 22.12 45.03
N THR A 2 42.23 21.38 46.12
CA THR A 2 41.86 19.98 46.33
C THR A 2 40.65 19.94 47.28
N ALA A 3 39.66 19.10 47.01
CA ALA A 3 38.60 18.70 47.95
C ALA A 3 38.23 17.24 47.61
N GLN A 4 38.66 16.21 48.37
CA GLN A 4 38.10 15.68 49.64
C GLN A 4 36.59 15.43 49.53
N SER A 5 36.08 14.20 49.35
CA SER A 5 36.11 12.97 50.17
C SER A 5 35.29 13.06 51.47
N THR A 6 34.10 12.48 51.47
CA THR A 6 33.44 11.95 52.66
C THR A 6 32.66 10.68 52.30
N LEU A 7 33.10 9.58 52.90
CA LEU A 7 32.40 8.32 53.09
C LEU A 7 31.23 8.54 54.05
N ASP A 8 30.13 7.81 53.90
CA ASP A 8 29.42 7.31 55.07
C ASP A 8 28.63 6.01 54.80
N ASN A 9 28.57 5.20 55.85
CA ASN A 9 28.28 3.77 55.90
C ASN A 9 26.80 3.42 56.13
N SER A 10 26.48 2.14 55.82
CA SER A 10 25.52 1.23 56.50
C SER A 10 24.17 0.97 55.80
N PRO A 11 23.45 -0.14 56.11
CA PRO A 11 23.91 -1.51 56.41
C PRO A 11 23.15 -2.61 55.60
N VAL A 12 23.71 -3.82 55.63
CA VAL A 12 23.22 -5.09 55.07
C VAL A 12 21.99 -5.61 55.82
N PRO A 13 20.94 -6.13 55.15
CA PRO A 13 19.88 -6.89 55.82
C PRO A 13 20.21 -8.39 55.90
N GLN A 14 19.91 -8.94 57.08
CA GLN A 14 20.13 -10.30 57.53
C GLN A 14 19.26 -11.32 56.77
N VAL A 15 19.86 -12.46 56.45
CA VAL A 15 19.20 -13.66 55.94
C VAL A 15 18.54 -14.38 57.11
N VAL A 16 17.20 -14.46 57.10
CA VAL A 16 16.42 -15.27 58.04
C VAL A 16 16.16 -16.62 57.37
N ALA A 17 16.73 -17.67 57.95
CA ALA A 17 16.43 -19.06 57.62
C ALA A 17 15.07 -19.45 58.24
N LEU A 18 14.14 -19.94 57.41
CA LEU A 18 12.90 -20.55 57.87
C LEU A 18 12.94 -22.06 57.61
N ALA A 19 12.56 -22.78 58.67
CA ALA A 19 12.53 -24.22 58.78
C ALA A 19 11.43 -24.86 57.92
N ILE A 20 11.74 -26.01 57.34
CA ILE A 20 10.82 -26.93 56.66
C ILE A 20 10.36 -27.95 57.72
N PRO A 21 9.05 -28.16 57.92
CA PRO A 21 8.57 -29.35 58.60
C PRO A 21 8.33 -30.49 57.60
N ASP A 22 8.85 -31.66 57.96
CA ASP A 22 8.51 -32.96 57.40
C ASP A 22 7.02 -33.26 57.65
N ASP A 23 6.30 -33.79 56.66
CA ASP A 23 5.06 -34.51 56.94
C ASP A 23 4.92 -35.75 56.05
N ASP A 24 4.86 -36.87 56.76
CA ASP A 24 4.50 -38.23 56.36
C ASP A 24 3.03 -38.29 55.91
N SER A 25 2.72 -39.01 54.83
CA SER A 25 1.45 -39.78 54.75
C SER A 25 1.39 -40.70 53.53
N SER A 26 1.72 -41.96 53.80
CA SER A 26 1.04 -43.20 53.40
C SER A 26 0.04 -43.21 52.23
N VAL A 27 0.37 -44.10 51.30
CA VAL A 27 -0.39 -44.83 50.27
C VAL A 27 -1.68 -45.48 50.80
N PRO A 28 -2.68 -45.73 49.94
CA PRO A 28 -3.18 -47.11 49.87
C PRO A 28 -3.28 -47.66 48.44
N GLU A 29 -2.91 -48.94 48.37
CA GLU A 29 -3.03 -49.85 47.22
C GLU A 29 -4.48 -50.03 46.79
N VAL A 30 -4.72 -50.03 45.47
CA VAL A 30 -5.85 -50.76 44.87
C VAL A 30 -5.31 -51.55 43.69
N SER A 31 -5.60 -52.83 43.72
CA SER A 31 -5.18 -53.87 42.80
C SER A 31 -6.33 -54.31 41.88
N VAL A 32 -5.98 -55.06 40.82
CA VAL A 32 -6.82 -55.95 39.99
C VAL A 32 -7.59 -55.20 38.87
N SER A 33 -7.61 -55.55 37.57
CA SER A 33 -7.24 -56.74 36.77
C SER A 33 -7.34 -56.42 35.27
N GLY A 34 -6.59 -57.16 34.44
CA GLY A 34 -7.12 -57.73 33.19
C GLY A 34 -6.76 -57.01 31.88
N ILE A 35 -5.73 -57.51 31.19
CA ILE A 35 -5.48 -57.24 29.76
C ILE A 35 -5.50 -58.60 29.04
N PRO A 36 -6.33 -58.79 28.01
CA PRO A 36 -6.14 -59.89 27.06
C PRO A 36 -5.24 -59.45 25.91
N ASP A 37 -4.31 -60.33 25.57
CA ASP A 37 -3.48 -60.28 24.37
C ASP A 37 -4.36 -60.26 23.12
N ASN A 38 -4.06 -59.36 22.18
CA ASN A 38 -4.61 -59.44 20.83
C ASN A 38 -3.52 -59.00 19.82
N ASP A 39 -2.92 -60.02 19.21
CA ASP A 39 -2.02 -59.93 18.06
C ASP A 39 -2.80 -59.54 16.80
N TYR A 40 -2.50 -58.39 16.17
CA TYR A 40 -2.72 -58.18 14.74
C TYR A 40 -1.67 -57.22 14.14
N PRO A 41 -1.36 -57.35 12.83
CA PRO A 41 -0.07 -57.02 12.28
C PRO A 41 0.04 -55.58 11.74
N ILE A 42 1.29 -55.16 11.75
CA ILE A 42 1.88 -53.96 11.18
C ILE A 42 1.43 -53.75 9.72
N GLN A 43 0.84 -52.59 9.43
CA GLN A 43 0.86 -51.98 8.10
C GLN A 43 1.43 -50.57 8.22
N ASP A 44 2.65 -50.42 7.68
CA ASP A 44 3.35 -49.16 7.48
C ASP A 44 2.55 -48.23 6.55
N THR A 45 2.11 -47.11 7.09
CA THR A 45 1.76 -45.92 6.31
C THR A 45 2.56 -44.74 6.85
N PHE A 46 3.37 -44.15 5.95
CA PHE A 46 4.26 -43.03 6.21
C PHE A 46 3.47 -41.79 6.69
N ASN A 47 3.60 -41.46 7.98
CA ASN A 47 3.10 -40.21 8.58
C ASN A 47 4.11 -39.07 8.38
N ARG A 48 3.80 -38.11 7.50
CA ARG A 48 4.55 -36.85 7.33
C ARG A 48 4.04 -35.67 8.19
N SER A 49 3.07 -35.91 9.07
CA SER A 49 2.41 -34.90 9.92
C SER A 49 3.03 -34.74 11.33
N SER A 50 3.98 -35.60 11.73
CA SER A 50 4.46 -35.65 13.13
C SER A 50 5.57 -34.63 13.48
N LEU A 51 6.24 -34.03 12.49
CA LEU A 51 7.40 -33.14 12.73
C LEU A 51 7.06 -31.64 12.89
N ARG A 52 5.83 -31.20 12.60
CA ARG A 52 5.39 -29.81 12.90
C ARG A 52 4.78 -29.66 14.30
N SER A 53 4.20 -30.73 14.85
CA SER A 53 3.55 -30.72 16.17
C SER A 53 4.54 -30.49 17.34
N SER A 54 5.79 -30.93 17.21
CA SER A 54 6.76 -30.93 18.31
C SER A 54 7.46 -29.59 18.58
N GLN A 55 7.49 -28.65 17.63
CA GLN A 55 8.06 -27.31 17.85
C GLN A 55 7.03 -26.31 18.41
N GLN A 56 5.74 -26.47 18.08
CA GLN A 56 4.67 -25.59 18.58
C GLN A 56 4.29 -25.89 20.04
N THR A 57 4.34 -27.14 20.49
CA THR A 57 4.07 -27.48 21.91
C THR A 57 5.10 -26.88 22.88
N ILE A 58 6.32 -26.61 22.42
CA ILE A 58 7.40 -26.05 23.26
C ILE A 58 7.26 -24.54 23.46
N GLN A 59 6.68 -23.79 22.51
CA GLN A 59 6.51 -22.34 22.67
C GLN A 59 5.33 -21.96 23.57
N THR A 60 4.25 -22.75 23.58
CA THR A 60 3.15 -22.55 24.54
C THR A 60 3.60 -22.78 25.98
N SER A 61 4.61 -23.63 26.21
CA SER A 61 5.11 -23.90 27.56
C SER A 61 5.87 -22.70 28.16
N LEU A 62 6.57 -21.89 27.35
CA LEU A 62 7.32 -20.75 27.88
C LEU A 62 6.41 -19.60 28.33
N ALA A 63 5.30 -19.37 27.60
CA ALA A 63 4.30 -18.37 27.99
C ALA A 63 3.49 -18.79 29.23
N ALA A 64 3.32 -20.10 29.45
CA ALA A 64 2.67 -20.64 30.64
C ALA A 64 3.56 -20.60 31.91
N LEU A 65 4.89 -20.46 31.75
CA LEU A 65 5.84 -20.39 32.86
C LEU A 65 6.03 -18.98 33.43
N VAL A 66 5.50 -17.96 32.75
CA VAL A 66 5.58 -16.59 33.25
C VAL A 66 4.34 -16.32 34.09
N GLU A 67 4.51 -16.27 35.40
CA GLU A 67 3.41 -15.97 36.33
C GLU A 67 3.09 -14.47 36.37
N ASP A 68 4.05 -13.59 36.05
CA ASP A 68 3.89 -12.14 36.18
C ASP A 68 3.84 -11.41 34.83
N CYS A 69 3.02 -10.37 34.74
CA CYS A 69 2.97 -9.53 33.55
C CYS A 69 4.24 -8.68 33.41
N PHE A 70 4.95 -8.80 32.28
CA PHE A 70 6.19 -8.02 32.02
C PHE A 70 6.04 -6.50 32.01
N ILE A 71 4.81 -5.98 31.91
CA ILE A 71 4.54 -4.53 31.86
C ILE A 71 4.29 -3.96 33.26
N CYS A 72 3.37 -4.56 34.03
CA CYS A 72 2.98 -4.06 35.35
C CYS A 72 3.54 -4.86 36.52
N LEU A 73 4.23 -5.97 36.26
CA LEU A 73 4.81 -6.90 37.24
C LEU A 73 3.80 -7.52 38.22
N ASN A 74 2.51 -7.47 37.90
CA ASN A 74 1.47 -8.15 38.67
C ASN A 74 1.25 -9.55 38.13
N GLY A 75 0.87 -10.47 39.03
CA GLY A 75 0.46 -11.83 38.66
C GLY A 75 -0.63 -11.84 37.59
N MET A 76 -0.42 -12.65 36.57
CA MET A 76 -1.39 -12.89 35.49
C MET A 76 -2.48 -13.83 35.99
N LYS A 77 -3.71 -13.59 35.55
CA LYS A 77 -4.84 -14.47 35.87
C LYS A 77 -4.82 -15.71 34.98
N ASP A 78 -5.50 -16.78 35.38
CA ASP A 78 -5.63 -18.01 34.57
C ASP A 78 -6.15 -17.72 33.15
N VAL A 79 -7.08 -16.75 33.02
CA VAL A 79 -7.60 -16.31 31.72
C VAL A 79 -6.54 -15.65 30.83
N ASP A 80 -5.54 -14.99 31.41
CA ASP A 80 -4.44 -14.37 30.67
C ASP A 80 -3.48 -15.44 30.09
N ALA A 81 -3.28 -16.54 30.83
CA ALA A 81 -2.49 -17.69 30.39
C ALA A 81 -3.27 -18.56 29.38
N LYS A 82 -4.60 -18.66 29.52
CA LYS A 82 -5.47 -19.40 28.60
C LYS A 82 -5.54 -18.75 27.22
N HIS A 83 -5.69 -17.43 27.18
CA HIS A 83 -5.80 -16.64 25.95
C HIS A 83 -4.53 -15.81 25.71
N VAL A 84 -3.48 -16.47 25.24
CA VAL A 84 -2.18 -15.83 24.99
C VAL A 84 -2.29 -14.84 23.82
N LEU A 85 -1.61 -13.70 23.95
CA LEU A 85 -1.58 -12.66 22.92
C LEU A 85 -0.96 -13.18 21.60
N GLN A 86 -1.71 -13.07 20.50
CA GLN A 86 -1.31 -13.61 19.20
C GLN A 86 -0.47 -12.59 18.45
N CYS A 87 0.85 -12.78 18.47
CA CYS A 87 1.79 -11.93 17.76
C CYS A 87 2.14 -12.52 16.40
N GLU A 88 2.10 -11.74 15.30
CA GLU A 88 2.49 -12.16 13.94
C GLU A 88 3.86 -12.84 13.87
N ARG A 89 4.81 -12.38 14.67
CA ARG A 89 6.17 -12.94 14.71
C ARG A 89 6.29 -14.16 15.63
N HIS A 90 5.18 -14.64 16.18
CA HIS A 90 5.11 -15.75 17.14
C HIS A 90 6.16 -15.63 18.26
N CYS A 91 6.37 -14.40 18.77
CA CYS A 91 7.44 -14.14 19.74
C CYS A 91 7.12 -14.59 21.17
N GLY A 92 5.93 -15.16 21.42
CA GLY A 92 5.49 -15.65 22.71
C GLY A 92 5.25 -14.57 23.79
N PHE A 93 5.34 -13.28 23.44
CA PHE A 93 5.13 -12.21 24.41
C PHE A 93 3.66 -12.15 24.86
N ASN A 94 3.44 -12.16 26.18
CA ASN A 94 2.12 -12.04 26.78
C ASN A 94 2.11 -10.92 27.83
N MET A 95 0.94 -10.33 28.08
CA MET A 95 0.74 -9.33 29.13
C MET A 95 -0.66 -9.46 29.71
N CYS A 96 -0.92 -9.00 30.94
CA CYS A 96 -2.24 -9.16 31.57
C CYS A 96 -3.33 -8.33 30.88
N LYS A 97 -4.59 -8.72 31.08
CA LYS A 97 -5.79 -8.05 30.55
C LYS A 97 -5.76 -6.53 30.76
N ASN A 98 -5.39 -6.08 31.96
CA ASN A 98 -5.36 -4.65 32.30
C ASN A 98 -4.31 -3.87 31.48
N CYS A 99 -3.16 -4.48 31.19
CA CYS A 99 -2.15 -3.87 30.33
C CYS A 99 -2.60 -3.83 28.86
N ILE A 100 -3.34 -4.84 28.39
CA ILE A 100 -3.95 -4.81 27.06
C ILE A 100 -4.99 -3.67 26.98
N ASP A 101 -5.90 -3.58 27.95
CA ASP A 101 -6.89 -2.49 28.03
C ASP A 101 -6.21 -1.10 28.08
N SER A 102 -5.12 -0.98 28.84
CA SER A 102 -4.34 0.27 28.95
C SER A 102 -3.64 0.62 27.64
N LEU A 103 -3.07 -0.37 26.94
CA LEU A 103 -2.40 -0.16 25.65
C LEU A 103 -3.40 0.25 24.57
N ILE A 104 -4.58 -0.38 24.53
CA ILE A 104 -5.66 -0.01 23.61
C ILE A 104 -6.17 1.40 23.91
N THR A 105 -6.43 1.71 25.18
CA THR A 105 -6.86 3.06 25.58
C THR A 105 -5.82 4.11 25.19
N SER A 106 -4.55 3.89 25.52
CA SER A 106 -3.45 4.82 25.19
C SER A 106 -3.24 4.99 23.68
N SER A 107 -3.59 3.97 22.87
CA SER A 107 -3.48 4.07 21.41
C SER A 107 -4.53 4.97 20.76
N LYS A 108 -5.61 5.25 21.48
CA LYS A 108 -6.68 6.17 21.05
C LYS A 108 -6.40 7.61 21.45
N ASP A 109 -5.55 7.82 22.45
CA ASP A 109 -5.17 9.16 22.86
C ASP A 109 -4.49 9.89 21.70
N ASP A 110 -4.86 11.16 21.53
CA ASP A 110 -4.17 12.06 20.61
C ASP A 110 -2.73 12.30 21.07
N PHE A 111 -1.93 12.95 20.21
CA PHE A 111 -0.56 13.30 20.54
C PHE A 111 -0.48 14.07 21.85
N GLN A 112 0.22 13.50 22.83
CA GLN A 112 0.53 14.19 24.07
C GLN A 112 1.79 15.04 23.87
N MET A 113 1.73 16.30 24.31
CA MET A 113 2.88 17.20 24.30
C MET A 113 3.78 16.82 25.49
N ALA A 114 5.03 16.45 25.21
CA ALA A 114 6.00 16.19 26.27
C ALA A 114 6.43 17.50 26.94
N SER A 115 7.02 17.39 28.13
CA SER A 115 7.47 18.54 28.93
C SER A 115 8.57 19.38 28.26
N ASP A 116 9.24 18.85 27.23
CA ASP A 116 10.23 19.54 26.41
C ASP A 116 9.60 20.33 25.24
N GLY A 117 8.27 20.33 25.12
CA GLY A 117 7.53 21.01 24.06
C GLY A 117 7.51 20.26 22.73
N ASN A 118 8.12 19.07 22.63
CA ASN A 118 8.00 18.24 21.45
C ASN A 118 6.68 17.44 21.51
N MET A 119 5.99 17.35 20.37
CA MET A 119 4.86 16.44 20.19
C MET A 119 5.38 15.01 20.19
N HIS A 120 5.49 14.40 21.36
CA HIS A 120 6.13 13.10 21.50
C HIS A 120 5.09 12.00 21.71
N VAL A 121 4.98 11.21 20.65
CA VAL A 121 4.65 9.78 20.65
C VAL A 121 3.17 9.45 20.79
N LYS A 122 2.54 9.18 19.64
CA LYS A 122 1.34 8.35 19.57
C LYS A 122 1.70 6.91 19.97
N VAL A 123 0.92 6.31 20.87
CA VAL A 123 1.10 4.92 21.26
C VAL A 123 0.51 4.03 20.16
N TYR A 124 1.31 3.15 19.58
CA TYR A 124 0.86 2.20 18.57
C TYR A 124 0.59 0.84 19.21
N LEU A 125 -0.33 0.06 18.63
CA LEU A 125 -0.61 -1.32 19.02
C LEU A 125 0.48 -2.27 18.49
N HIS A 126 1.73 -2.02 18.87
CA HIS A 126 2.85 -2.90 18.53
C HIS A 126 3.22 -3.80 19.70
N CYS A 127 3.70 -5.01 19.39
CA CYS A 127 4.24 -5.92 20.38
C CYS A 127 5.44 -5.29 21.11
N PRO A 128 5.41 -5.14 22.45
CA PRO A 128 6.53 -4.56 23.20
C PRO A 128 7.85 -5.32 23.02
N ASN A 129 7.79 -6.63 22.75
CA ASN A 129 8.96 -7.47 22.56
C ASN A 129 9.54 -7.36 21.13
N CYS A 130 8.75 -7.65 20.10
CA CYS A 130 9.25 -7.81 18.73
C CYS A 130 8.84 -6.70 17.75
N ARG A 131 8.04 -5.73 18.22
CA ARG A 131 7.47 -4.60 17.46
C ARG A 131 6.61 -4.97 16.24
N SER A 132 6.09 -6.20 16.19
CA SER A 132 5.07 -6.56 15.19
C SER A 132 3.77 -5.79 15.45
N ASP A 133 2.93 -5.67 14.43
CA ASP A 133 1.58 -5.16 14.62
C ASP A 133 0.75 -6.17 15.44
N LEU A 134 -0.06 -5.64 16.36
CA LEU A 134 -1.03 -6.40 17.17
C LEU A 134 -2.47 -5.97 16.87
N SER A 135 -2.68 -5.00 15.97
CA SER A 135 -4.00 -4.40 15.71
C SER A 135 -5.06 -5.43 15.30
N HIS A 136 -4.65 -6.52 14.64
CA HIS A 136 -5.53 -7.58 14.17
C HIS A 136 -5.96 -8.58 15.27
N SER A 137 -5.15 -8.76 16.33
CA SER A 137 -5.37 -9.83 17.31
C SER A 137 -5.65 -9.34 18.72
N ILE A 138 -5.09 -8.19 19.12
CA ILE A 138 -5.12 -7.74 20.52
C ILE A 138 -6.55 -7.57 21.06
N ARG A 139 -7.49 -7.13 20.22
CA ARG A 139 -8.90 -6.99 20.57
C ARG A 139 -9.60 -8.34 20.73
N HIS A 140 -9.30 -9.32 19.87
CA HIS A 140 -9.82 -10.68 19.98
C HIS A 140 -9.36 -11.33 21.28
N THR A 141 -8.06 -11.26 21.59
CA THR A 141 -7.51 -11.77 22.85
C THR A 141 -8.17 -11.11 24.07
N LEU A 142 -8.33 -9.78 24.04
CA LEU A 142 -8.99 -9.05 25.13
C LEU A 142 -10.46 -9.45 25.31
N LEU A 143 -11.18 -9.64 24.20
CA LEU A 143 -12.58 -10.08 24.22
C LEU A 143 -12.70 -11.46 24.88
N LEU A 144 -11.89 -12.44 24.44
CA LEU A 144 -11.91 -13.79 25.01
C LEU A 144 -11.62 -13.78 26.52
N ARG A 145 -10.61 -13.00 26.96
CA ARG A 145 -10.31 -12.86 28.39
C ARG A 145 -11.45 -12.24 29.18
N LYS A 146 -12.17 -11.27 28.61
CA LYS A 146 -13.33 -10.63 29.26
C LYS A 146 -14.50 -11.59 29.37
N VAL A 147 -14.74 -12.42 28.35
CA VAL A 147 -15.79 -13.46 28.34
C VAL A 147 -15.50 -14.50 29.40
N ASP A 148 -14.31 -15.12 29.34
CA ASP A 148 -13.93 -16.20 30.25
C ASP A 148 -13.83 -15.73 31.70
N GLU A 149 -13.33 -14.52 31.96
CA GLU A 149 -13.32 -13.97 33.31
C GLU A 149 -14.75 -13.85 33.87
N LEU A 150 -15.71 -13.42 33.04
CA LEU A 150 -17.11 -13.30 33.44
C LEU A 150 -17.77 -14.66 33.66
N GLU A 151 -17.45 -15.66 32.84
CA GLU A 151 -17.94 -17.03 32.98
C GLU A 151 -17.38 -17.72 34.23
N CYS A 152 -16.15 -17.38 34.65
CA CYS A 152 -15.53 -17.90 35.87
C CYS A 152 -16.01 -17.19 37.15
N MET A 153 -16.78 -16.11 37.07
CA MET A 153 -17.30 -15.43 38.26
C MET A 153 -18.37 -16.27 38.96
N THR A 154 -18.07 -16.75 40.16
CA THR A 154 -19.00 -17.51 41.01
C THR A 154 -19.89 -16.63 41.90
N SER A 155 -19.57 -15.34 42.03
CA SER A 155 -20.35 -14.40 42.84
C SER A 155 -21.73 -14.13 42.23
N PRO A 156 -22.78 -13.92 43.04
CA PRO A 156 -24.10 -13.59 42.54
C PRO A 156 -24.08 -12.26 41.76
N GLU A 157 -24.95 -12.12 40.75
CA GLU A 157 -25.02 -10.94 39.88
C GLU A 157 -25.29 -9.63 40.65
N SER A 158 -25.84 -9.72 41.87
CA SER A 158 -26.01 -8.58 42.78
C SER A 158 -24.71 -7.94 43.25
N GLU A 159 -23.60 -8.67 43.21
CA GLU A 159 -22.27 -8.19 43.61
C GLU A 159 -21.45 -7.70 42.40
N TRP A 160 -22.01 -7.82 41.19
CA TRP A 160 -21.30 -7.46 39.98
C TRP A 160 -21.30 -5.94 39.79
N THR A 161 -20.19 -5.44 39.26
CA THR A 161 -20.10 -4.06 38.81
C THR A 161 -21.05 -3.82 37.63
N SER A 162 -21.51 -2.58 37.44
CA SER A 162 -22.43 -2.26 36.35
C SER A 162 -21.84 -2.57 34.97
N SER A 163 -20.51 -2.50 34.82
CA SER A 163 -19.81 -2.89 33.58
C SER A 163 -19.87 -4.40 33.33
N GLN A 164 -19.74 -5.23 34.36
CA GLN A 164 -19.89 -6.69 34.26
C GLN A 164 -21.32 -7.09 33.89
N VAL A 165 -22.33 -6.46 34.51
CA VAL A 165 -23.74 -6.70 34.17
C VAL A 165 -24.04 -6.29 32.73
N ARG A 166 -23.50 -5.15 32.27
CA ARG A 166 -23.63 -4.72 30.87
C ARG A 166 -22.96 -5.69 29.91
N LEU A 167 -21.74 -6.12 30.22
CA LEU A 167 -21.02 -7.10 29.41
C LEU A 167 -21.83 -8.39 29.32
N LYS A 168 -22.33 -8.95 30.44
CA LYS A 168 -23.19 -10.15 30.43
C LYS A 168 -24.37 -10.02 29.48
N ARG A 169 -25.09 -8.89 29.52
CA ARG A 169 -26.21 -8.64 28.61
C ARG A 169 -25.75 -8.54 27.16
N ALA A 170 -24.64 -7.87 26.90
CA ALA A 170 -24.05 -7.77 25.57
C ALA A 170 -23.61 -9.13 25.03
N LEU A 171 -23.09 -10.04 25.88
CA LEU A 171 -22.73 -11.39 25.47
C LEU A 171 -23.93 -12.16 24.90
N HIS A 172 -25.16 -11.84 25.27
CA HIS A 172 -26.34 -12.49 24.71
C HIS A 172 -26.80 -11.92 23.36
N THR A 173 -26.16 -10.86 22.83
CA THR A 173 -26.51 -10.35 21.50
C THR A 173 -25.85 -11.19 20.40
N THR A 174 -26.53 -11.27 19.25
CA THR A 174 -26.10 -12.07 18.10
C THR A 174 -24.74 -11.61 17.55
N GLU A 175 -24.48 -10.31 17.59
CA GLU A 175 -23.25 -9.70 17.05
C GLU A 175 -22.04 -10.04 17.93
N VAL A 176 -22.22 -9.98 19.26
CA VAL A 176 -21.14 -10.29 20.20
C VAL A 176 -20.85 -11.79 20.19
N GLN A 177 -21.88 -12.65 20.10
CA GLN A 177 -21.67 -14.09 19.92
C GLN A 177 -20.86 -14.41 18.66
N LYS A 178 -21.18 -13.77 17.52
CA LYS A 178 -20.40 -13.91 16.29
C LYS A 178 -18.95 -13.44 16.47
N ALA A 179 -18.72 -12.31 17.16
CA ALA A 179 -17.38 -11.82 17.44
C ALA A 179 -16.58 -12.77 18.36
N ILE A 180 -17.24 -13.43 19.31
CA ILE A 180 -16.61 -14.44 20.18
C ILE A 180 -16.22 -15.67 19.39
N ILE A 181 -17.12 -16.18 18.54
CA ILE A 181 -16.84 -17.33 17.66
C ILE A 181 -15.66 -17.00 16.75
N HIS A 182 -15.68 -15.82 16.12
CA HIS A 182 -14.59 -15.33 15.29
C HIS A 182 -13.26 -15.26 16.04
N ALA A 183 -13.26 -14.67 17.25
CA ALA A 183 -12.06 -14.59 18.07
C ALA A 183 -11.51 -15.98 18.47
N ARG A 184 -12.39 -16.95 18.78
CA ARG A 184 -12.00 -18.34 19.09
C ARG A 184 -11.45 -19.07 17.87
N ARG A 185 -12.01 -18.84 16.68
CA ARG A 185 -11.50 -19.37 15.41
C ARG A 185 -10.10 -18.85 15.12
N MET A 186 -9.91 -17.53 15.16
CA MET A 186 -8.59 -16.90 14.98
C MET A 186 -7.55 -17.42 15.98
N GLU A 187 -7.95 -17.61 17.24
CA GLU A 187 -7.08 -18.20 18.26
C GLU A 187 -6.72 -19.65 17.94
N SER A 188 -7.67 -20.44 17.46
CA SER A 188 -7.45 -21.85 17.14
C SER A 188 -6.52 -22.00 15.93
N GLU A 189 -6.73 -21.20 14.88
CA GLU A 189 -5.84 -21.13 13.71
C GLU A 189 -4.41 -20.74 14.11
N TYR A 190 -4.27 -19.70 14.93
CA TYR A 190 -2.96 -19.23 15.40
C TYR A 190 -2.16 -20.31 16.13
N PHE A 191 -2.83 -21.12 16.96
CA PHE A 191 -2.20 -22.21 17.72
C PHE A 191 -2.23 -23.56 16.98
N GLY A 192 -2.73 -23.62 15.75
CA GLY A 192 -2.89 -24.88 15.00
C GLY A 192 -3.76 -25.91 15.73
N ARG A 193 -4.75 -25.44 16.51
CA ARG A 193 -5.74 -26.30 17.16
C ARG A 193 -6.89 -26.53 16.20
N ASP A 194 -7.29 -27.79 16.03
CA ASP A 194 -8.49 -28.13 15.26
C ASP A 194 -9.71 -27.51 15.96
N PHE A 195 -10.29 -26.48 15.36
CA PHE A 195 -11.48 -25.81 15.88
C PHE A 195 -12.71 -26.69 15.59
N HIS A 196 -12.98 -27.64 16.49
CA HIS A 196 -14.10 -28.56 16.35
C HIS A 196 -15.35 -27.97 17.04
N ASP A 197 -15.91 -26.90 16.49
CA ASP A 197 -17.13 -26.30 17.03
C ASP A 197 -18.37 -27.10 16.61
N SER A 198 -18.63 -28.17 17.35
CA SER A 198 -19.80 -29.04 17.14
C SER A 198 -21.13 -28.39 17.52
N PHE A 199 -21.12 -27.15 18.02
CA PHE A 199 -22.29 -26.51 18.62
C PHE A 199 -22.99 -25.49 17.72
N PHE A 200 -22.40 -25.11 16.58
CA PHE A 200 -22.94 -24.06 15.71
C PHE A 200 -23.03 -24.50 14.25
N GLN A 201 -24.04 -25.30 13.95
CA GLN A 201 -24.52 -25.53 12.59
C GLN A 201 -25.31 -24.29 12.12
N TYR A 202 -24.62 -23.16 11.93
CA TYR A 202 -25.21 -21.99 11.27
C TYR A 202 -25.23 -22.22 9.76
N ASP A 203 -26.35 -21.88 9.11
CA ASP A 203 -26.51 -21.94 7.66
C ASP A 203 -25.40 -21.11 6.97
N SER A 204 -24.58 -21.78 6.17
CA SER A 204 -23.35 -21.23 5.56
C SER A 204 -23.58 -20.09 4.56
N GLU A 205 -24.82 -19.64 4.36
CA GLU A 205 -25.16 -18.57 3.42
C GLU A 205 -24.93 -17.16 3.99
N THR A 206 -24.59 -17.02 5.28
CA THR A 206 -24.33 -15.70 5.90
C THR A 206 -22.86 -15.43 6.28
N ASP A 207 -21.95 -16.38 6.08
CA ASP A 207 -20.54 -16.24 6.50
C ASP A 207 -19.80 -15.13 5.77
N SER A 208 -20.07 -14.94 4.46
CA SER A 208 -19.41 -13.88 3.66
C SER A 208 -19.79 -12.47 4.12
N GLN A 209 -21.01 -12.28 4.65
CA GLN A 209 -21.42 -10.99 5.19
C GLN A 209 -20.88 -10.78 6.61
N VAL A 210 -20.67 -11.83 7.39
CA VAL A 210 -20.20 -11.75 8.79
C VAL A 210 -18.69 -11.49 8.85
N GLU A 211 -17.88 -12.14 8.01
CA GLU A 211 -16.44 -11.82 7.91
C GLU A 211 -16.21 -10.37 7.48
N GLN A 212 -16.97 -9.91 6.47
CA GLN A 212 -16.92 -8.52 6.03
C GLN A 212 -17.38 -7.55 7.13
N TYR A 213 -18.34 -7.95 7.99
CA TYR A 213 -18.86 -7.12 9.08
C TYR A 213 -17.94 -7.07 10.30
N ILE A 214 -17.29 -8.17 10.69
CA ILE A 214 -16.37 -8.23 11.84
C ILE A 214 -15.03 -7.57 11.51
N GLU A 215 -14.56 -7.68 10.27
CA GLU A 215 -13.38 -6.93 9.80
C GLU A 215 -13.66 -5.42 9.63
N GLN A 216 -14.92 -5.03 9.35
CA GLN A 216 -15.32 -3.63 9.24
C GLN A 216 -15.69 -2.97 10.58
N TRP A 217 -16.07 -3.74 11.59
CA TRP A 217 -16.61 -3.22 12.85
C TRP A 217 -15.98 -3.92 14.06
N GLY A 218 -14.91 -3.34 14.60
CA GLY A 218 -14.57 -3.60 16.00
C GLY A 218 -15.68 -3.03 16.88
N VAL A 219 -16.58 -3.89 17.39
CA VAL A 219 -17.64 -3.47 18.32
C VAL A 219 -17.00 -3.12 19.66
N GLU A 220 -16.60 -1.87 19.82
CA GLU A 220 -16.31 -1.31 21.14
C GLU A 220 -17.64 -0.93 21.79
N VAL A 221 -18.14 -1.81 22.66
CA VAL A 221 -19.16 -1.40 23.63
C VAL A 221 -18.44 -0.47 24.60
N ASP A 222 -18.61 0.84 24.44
CA ASP A 222 -18.22 1.80 25.48
C ASP A 222 -19.09 1.52 26.72
N LEU A 223 -18.51 0.72 27.63
CA LEU A 223 -19.17 0.31 28.85
C LEU A 223 -19.28 1.46 29.85
N THR A 224 -18.81 2.68 29.58
CA THR A 224 -18.81 3.77 30.56
C THR A 224 -20.01 4.72 30.44
N ASN A 225 -20.47 5.08 29.24
CA ASN A 225 -21.39 6.22 29.06
C ASN A 225 -22.68 6.02 28.24
N GLY A 226 -23.05 4.79 27.84
CA GLY A 226 -24.42 4.50 27.37
C GLY A 226 -24.86 5.09 26.01
N THR A 227 -23.98 5.80 25.29
CA THR A 227 -24.17 6.16 23.87
C THR A 227 -23.05 5.57 23.04
N HIS A 228 -23.41 4.78 22.02
CA HIS A 228 -22.48 4.18 21.05
C HIS A 228 -21.83 5.26 20.18
N ASN A 229 -20.77 5.89 20.67
CA ASN A 229 -20.03 6.90 19.91
C ASN A 229 -18.63 6.40 19.56
N SER A 230 -18.54 5.54 18.55
CA SER A 230 -17.33 5.44 17.73
C SER A 230 -17.65 4.79 16.38
N PHE A 231 -17.86 5.63 15.37
CA PHE A 231 -17.67 5.22 13.98
C PHE A 231 -16.17 5.26 13.70
N ILE A 232 -15.54 4.10 13.51
CA ILE A 232 -14.29 4.03 12.74
C ILE A 232 -14.74 3.78 11.31
N ALA A 233 -14.32 4.65 10.40
CA ALA A 233 -14.68 4.57 8.99
C ALA A 233 -14.22 3.22 8.39
N PRO A 234 -15.03 2.61 7.51
CA PRO A 234 -14.77 1.29 6.94
C PRO A 234 -13.43 1.24 6.21
N ARG A 235 -12.79 0.06 6.24
CA ARG A 235 -11.82 -0.34 5.22
C ARG A 235 -12.57 -0.39 3.88
N PRO A 236 -12.25 0.46 2.87
CA PRO A 236 -12.84 0.28 1.56
C PRO A 236 -12.40 -1.09 1.02
N PRO A 237 -13.28 -1.85 0.35
CA PRO A 237 -12.88 -3.08 -0.33
C PRO A 237 -11.71 -2.78 -1.28
N ALA A 238 -10.82 -3.75 -1.49
CA ALA A 238 -9.77 -3.63 -2.49
C ALA A 238 -10.40 -3.18 -3.81
N ILE A 239 -10.07 -1.96 -4.25
CA ILE A 239 -10.67 -1.38 -5.43
C ILE A 239 -10.06 -2.12 -6.62
N ASP A 240 -10.79 -3.12 -7.10
CA ASP A 240 -10.60 -3.63 -8.44
C ASP A 240 -10.95 -2.50 -9.41
N ILE A 241 -9.92 -1.75 -9.85
CA ILE A 241 -10.07 -0.73 -10.88
C ILE A 241 -10.47 -1.48 -12.14
N ARG A 242 -11.78 -1.59 -12.37
CA ARG A 242 -12.31 -2.08 -13.63
C ARG A 242 -11.66 -1.26 -14.75
N GLU A 243 -11.00 -1.93 -15.69
CA GLU A 243 -10.26 -1.29 -16.79
C GLU A 243 -11.11 -0.26 -17.56
N GLU A 244 -12.43 -0.39 -17.50
CA GLU A 244 -13.43 0.45 -18.16
C GLU A 244 -13.59 1.85 -17.53
N ALA A 245 -13.02 2.10 -16.34
CA ALA A 245 -13.16 3.36 -15.60
C ALA A 245 -11.89 4.21 -15.53
N ILE A 246 -10.83 3.89 -16.31
CA ILE A 246 -9.59 4.68 -16.30
C ILE A 246 -9.86 6.04 -16.93
N ARG A 247 -10.02 7.06 -16.08
CA ARG A 247 -10.14 8.45 -16.49
C ARG A 247 -8.82 8.95 -17.05
N VAL A 248 -8.90 9.66 -18.18
CA VAL A 248 -7.75 10.33 -18.79
C VAL A 248 -7.23 11.39 -17.83
N ASP A 249 -5.97 11.26 -17.41
CA ASP A 249 -5.30 12.28 -16.62
C ASP A 249 -4.47 13.19 -17.53
N PRO A 250 -4.92 14.44 -17.79
CA PRO A 250 -4.24 15.37 -18.69
C PRO A 250 -2.82 15.73 -18.23
N THR A 251 -2.52 15.57 -16.94
CA THR A 251 -1.23 15.96 -16.39
C THR A 251 -0.10 14.99 -16.75
N LEU A 252 -0.42 13.78 -17.23
CA LEU A 252 0.57 12.78 -17.66
C LEU A 252 1.22 13.09 -19.02
N PHE A 253 0.59 13.94 -19.84
CA PHE A 253 1.02 14.16 -21.23
C PHE A 253 2.01 15.31 -21.42
N ALA A 254 2.38 16.03 -20.36
CA ALA A 254 3.27 17.20 -20.43
C ALA A 254 2.86 18.25 -21.49
N GLY A 255 1.55 18.44 -21.70
CA GLY A 255 0.98 19.36 -22.70
C GLY A 255 0.84 18.78 -24.12
N LEU A 256 1.09 17.48 -24.31
CA LEU A 256 0.87 16.79 -25.59
C LEU A 256 -0.58 16.31 -25.78
N ASP A 257 -1.44 16.53 -24.78
CA ASP A 257 -2.82 16.06 -24.77
C ASP A 257 -3.68 16.63 -25.91
N SER A 258 -3.39 17.85 -26.37
CA SER A 258 -4.09 18.45 -27.52
C SER A 258 -3.72 17.82 -28.86
N PHE A 259 -2.64 17.04 -28.93
CA PHE A 259 -2.13 16.40 -30.14
C PHE A 259 -2.40 14.89 -30.18
N LEU A 260 -3.00 14.36 -29.12
CA LEU A 260 -3.42 12.97 -29.00
C LEU A 260 -4.93 12.88 -29.21
N THR A 261 -5.36 11.88 -29.96
CA THR A 261 -6.78 11.50 -30.03
C THR A 261 -7.29 11.05 -28.65
N GLU A 262 -8.61 11.04 -28.45
CA GLU A 262 -9.17 10.57 -27.17
C GLU A 262 -8.78 9.12 -26.86
N ASP A 263 -8.74 8.26 -27.88
CA ASP A 263 -8.33 6.87 -27.74
C ASP A 263 -6.83 6.75 -27.39
N GLU A 264 -5.96 7.54 -28.02
CA GLU A 264 -4.54 7.58 -27.67
C GLU A 264 -4.31 8.11 -26.25
N ARG A 265 -5.08 9.11 -25.81
CA ARG A 265 -4.99 9.60 -24.43
C ARG A 265 -5.40 8.53 -23.42
N LYS A 266 -6.46 7.77 -23.69
CA LYS A 266 -6.89 6.64 -22.85
C LYS A 266 -5.82 5.55 -22.81
N GLU A 267 -5.28 5.19 -23.96
CA GLU A 267 -4.24 4.15 -24.07
C GLU A 267 -2.96 4.57 -23.34
N VAL A 268 -2.45 5.78 -23.59
CA VAL A 268 -1.24 6.27 -22.91
C VAL A 268 -1.47 6.40 -21.40
N THR A 269 -2.66 6.82 -20.96
CA THR A 269 -3.00 6.82 -19.53
C THR A 269 -2.94 5.39 -18.97
N LYS A 270 -3.59 4.43 -19.62
CA LYS A 270 -3.58 3.00 -19.23
C LYS A 270 -2.15 2.46 -19.12
N LEU A 271 -1.30 2.76 -20.10
CA LEU A 271 0.10 2.34 -20.11
C LEU A 271 0.91 2.99 -18.97
N MET A 272 0.72 4.30 -18.72
CA MET A 272 1.40 5.04 -17.66
C MET A 272 0.99 4.59 -16.25
N THR A 273 -0.28 4.20 -16.05
CA THR A 273 -0.84 3.85 -14.74
C THR A 273 -0.89 2.35 -14.48
N GLY A 274 -0.48 1.51 -15.44
CA GLY A 274 -0.53 0.05 -15.33
C GLY A 274 0.46 -0.58 -14.34
N GLY A 275 1.37 0.20 -13.75
CA GLY A 275 2.29 -0.25 -12.70
C GLY A 275 3.44 -1.14 -13.16
N LYS A 276 3.68 -1.28 -14.47
CA LYS A 276 4.74 -2.13 -15.02
C LYS A 276 5.75 -1.31 -15.84
N PRO A 277 7.08 -1.51 -15.65
CA PRO A 277 8.12 -0.76 -16.36
C PRO A 277 8.01 -0.77 -17.90
N TYR A 278 7.72 -1.92 -18.50
CA TYR A 278 7.64 -2.05 -19.95
C TYR A 278 6.44 -1.30 -20.55
N LEU A 279 5.36 -1.11 -19.80
CA LEU A 279 4.22 -0.28 -20.24
C LEU A 279 4.63 1.20 -20.29
N LEU A 280 5.46 1.66 -19.34
CA LEU A 280 6.02 3.01 -19.37
C LEU A 280 6.93 3.24 -20.58
N VAL A 281 7.64 2.21 -21.04
CA VAL A 281 8.45 2.26 -22.27
C VAL A 281 7.57 2.52 -23.48
N GLU A 282 6.48 1.76 -23.62
CA GLU A 282 5.52 1.92 -24.70
C GLU A 282 4.87 3.30 -24.67
N ALA A 283 4.42 3.75 -23.49
CA ALA A 283 3.85 5.08 -23.32
C ALA A 283 4.85 6.19 -23.70
N ALA A 284 6.10 6.07 -23.27
CA ALA A 284 7.15 7.04 -23.58
C ALA A 284 7.46 7.11 -25.09
N ASN A 285 7.41 5.97 -25.79
CA ASN A 285 7.60 5.91 -27.23
C ASN A 285 6.44 6.58 -27.99
N ILE A 286 5.18 6.34 -27.57
CA ILE A 286 4.02 7.02 -28.16
C ILE A 286 4.13 8.54 -28.01
N LEU A 287 4.48 9.02 -26.81
CA LEU A 287 4.66 10.45 -26.56
C LEU A 287 5.81 11.04 -27.38
N TYR A 288 6.91 10.31 -27.53
CA TYR A 288 8.05 10.72 -28.36
C TYR A 288 7.67 10.82 -29.85
N ASP A 289 6.97 9.82 -30.39
CA ASP A 289 6.53 9.84 -31.79
C ASP A 289 5.58 11.00 -32.07
N THR A 290 4.67 11.29 -31.14
CA THR A 290 3.80 12.47 -31.22
C THR A 290 4.63 13.76 -31.22
N LEU A 291 5.61 13.90 -30.33
CA LEU A 291 6.50 15.07 -30.30
C LEU A 291 7.31 15.23 -31.61
N GLN A 292 7.76 14.12 -32.21
CA GLN A 292 8.51 14.15 -33.47
C GLN A 292 7.64 14.60 -34.64
N LYS A 293 6.38 14.16 -34.71
CA LYS A 293 5.41 14.63 -35.72
C LYS A 293 5.16 16.13 -35.63
N LEU A 294 5.20 16.70 -34.42
CA LEU A 294 5.05 18.15 -34.20
C LEU A 294 6.31 18.93 -34.58
N SER A 295 7.48 18.36 -34.34
CA SER A 295 8.77 19.01 -34.64
C SER A 295 9.09 19.01 -36.12
N ASN A 296 8.67 17.96 -36.83
CA ASN A 296 8.84 17.79 -38.27
C ASN A 296 7.46 17.63 -38.92
N PRO A 297 6.66 18.72 -39.01
CA PRO A 297 5.40 18.65 -39.73
C PRO A 297 5.74 18.25 -41.16
N GLU A 298 5.37 17.04 -41.57
CA GLU A 298 5.58 16.64 -42.95
C GLU A 298 4.95 17.72 -43.83
N PRO A 299 5.67 18.27 -44.82
CA PRO A 299 5.14 19.30 -45.69
C PRO A 299 3.87 18.73 -46.28
N SER A 300 2.74 19.26 -45.81
CA SER A 300 1.41 18.74 -46.06
C SER A 300 1.29 18.54 -47.56
N THR A 301 1.44 17.29 -47.99
CA THR A 301 1.24 16.93 -49.38
C THR A 301 -0.26 16.99 -49.56
N SER A 302 -0.73 18.20 -49.85
CA SER A 302 -2.08 18.54 -50.29
C SER A 302 -2.37 17.69 -51.53
N GLY A 303 -2.85 16.48 -51.28
CA GLY A 303 -2.96 15.43 -52.27
C GLY A 303 -3.78 14.26 -51.74
N ASN A 304 -4.97 14.54 -51.21
CA ASN A 304 -6.17 13.68 -51.16
C ASN A 304 -6.05 12.18 -50.82
N ASN A 305 -4.95 11.70 -50.27
CA ASN A 305 -4.75 10.29 -49.98
C ASN A 305 -4.42 10.10 -48.50
N LEU A 306 -5.46 10.05 -47.67
CA LEU A 306 -5.38 9.54 -46.30
C LEU A 306 -4.71 8.15 -46.30
N PRO A 307 -3.66 7.94 -45.49
CA PRO A 307 -3.10 6.61 -45.30
C PRO A 307 -4.10 5.77 -44.49
N LYS A 308 -4.70 4.77 -45.15
CA LYS A 308 -5.46 3.70 -44.49
C LYS A 308 -4.52 2.92 -43.57
N VAL A 309 -4.50 3.28 -42.28
CA VAL A 309 -4.03 2.39 -41.23
C VAL A 309 -4.94 1.16 -41.24
N ARG A 310 -4.38 0.04 -41.70
CA ARG A 310 -5.06 -1.26 -41.76
C ARG A 310 -5.17 -1.84 -40.34
N THR A 311 -6.21 -1.45 -39.60
CA THR A 311 -6.78 -2.35 -38.59
C THR A 311 -7.72 -3.31 -39.32
N GLY A 312 -7.36 -4.59 -39.34
CA GLY A 312 -8.10 -5.64 -40.01
C GLY A 312 -9.44 -5.92 -39.33
N ARG A 313 -10.50 -5.21 -39.71
CA ARG A 313 -11.88 -5.72 -39.68
C ARG A 313 -12.50 -5.52 -41.05
N ARG A 314 -12.50 -6.60 -41.84
CA ARG A 314 -13.26 -6.71 -43.09
C ARG A 314 -14.75 -6.64 -42.75
N MET A 315 -15.36 -5.48 -42.93
CA MET A 315 -16.77 -5.41 -43.32
C MET A 315 -16.84 -5.01 -44.79
N SER A 316 -17.55 -5.83 -45.55
CA SER A 316 -17.78 -5.71 -46.98
C SER A 316 -18.48 -4.40 -47.32
N ILE A 317 -17.76 -3.48 -47.95
CA ILE A 317 -18.37 -2.35 -48.67
C ILE A 317 -18.91 -2.90 -49.99
N ALA A 318 -20.23 -3.03 -50.04
CA ALA A 318 -20.97 -3.20 -51.28
C ALA A 318 -21.92 -2.02 -51.46
N ARG A 319 -21.80 -1.40 -52.64
CA ARG A 319 -22.81 -0.66 -53.42
C ARG A 319 -23.04 0.83 -53.14
N ARG A 320 -22.45 1.62 -54.04
CA ARG A 320 -23.05 2.77 -54.78
C ARG A 320 -24.00 3.66 -53.97
N SER A 321 -23.45 4.64 -53.26
CA SER A 321 -24.20 5.85 -52.92
C SER A 321 -24.59 6.57 -54.21
N SER A 322 -25.86 6.93 -54.35
CA SER A 322 -26.36 7.64 -55.53
C SER A 322 -25.81 9.08 -55.56
N VAL A 323 -25.75 9.69 -56.75
CA VAL A 323 -25.32 11.09 -56.92
C VAL A 323 -26.09 12.06 -56.02
N PHE A 324 -27.36 11.75 -55.70
CA PHE A 324 -28.15 12.55 -54.77
C PHE A 324 -27.63 12.50 -53.33
N GLN A 325 -27.07 11.37 -52.89
CA GLN A 325 -26.45 11.23 -51.57
C GLN A 325 -25.22 12.13 -51.45
N LEU A 326 -24.41 12.21 -52.52
CA LEU A 326 -23.22 13.09 -52.55
C LEU A 326 -23.59 14.57 -52.53
N ILE A 327 -24.73 14.95 -53.13
CA ILE A 327 -25.24 16.32 -53.10
C ILE A 327 -25.74 16.68 -51.69
N ASP A 328 -26.43 15.77 -51.01
CA ASP A 328 -26.87 15.99 -49.63
C ASP A 328 -25.68 16.04 -48.66
N ASP A 329 -24.68 15.18 -48.84
CA ASP A 329 -23.44 15.23 -48.06
C ASP A 329 -22.67 16.55 -48.25
N ALA A 330 -22.64 17.08 -49.48
CA ALA A 330 -22.03 18.38 -49.77
C ALA A 330 -22.77 19.55 -49.10
N LYS A 331 -24.11 19.54 -49.12
CA LYS A 331 -24.92 20.56 -48.42
C LYS A 331 -24.75 20.49 -46.91
N ILE A 332 -24.63 19.28 -46.35
CA ILE A 332 -24.34 19.10 -44.92
C ILE A 332 -22.94 19.63 -44.58
N ALA A 333 -21.95 19.43 -45.46
CA ALA A 333 -20.60 19.95 -45.27
C ALA A 333 -20.57 21.50 -45.32
N GLU A 334 -21.28 22.13 -46.26
CA GLU A 334 -21.38 23.60 -46.32
C GLU A 334 -22.09 24.17 -45.09
N SER A 335 -23.21 23.57 -44.66
CA SER A 335 -23.91 24.00 -43.44
C SER A 335 -23.06 23.86 -42.18
N ARG A 336 -22.14 22.88 -42.13
CA ARG A 336 -21.17 22.75 -41.02
C ARG A 336 -20.14 23.86 -41.06
N LYS A 337 -19.64 24.20 -42.25
CA LYS A 337 -18.64 25.27 -42.43
C LYS A 337 -19.21 26.63 -42.05
N ASP A 338 -20.42 26.96 -42.48
CA ASP A 338 -21.09 28.22 -42.12
C ASP A 338 -21.34 28.32 -40.61
N LYS A 339 -21.73 27.21 -39.95
CA LYS A 339 -21.88 27.16 -38.49
C LYS A 339 -20.56 27.33 -37.75
N GLU A 340 -19.47 26.80 -38.30
CA GLU A 340 -18.15 26.92 -37.70
C GLU A 340 -17.60 28.35 -37.86
N GLU A 341 -17.78 28.96 -39.04
CA GLU A 341 -17.46 30.38 -39.28
C GLU A 341 -18.30 31.31 -38.40
N GLN A 342 -19.58 31.03 -38.23
CA GLN A 342 -20.46 31.80 -37.34
C GLN A 342 -20.04 31.64 -35.85
N LYS A 343 -19.65 30.44 -35.42
CA LYS A 343 -19.14 30.19 -34.07
C LYS A 343 -17.83 30.91 -33.80
N VAL A 344 -16.91 30.94 -34.77
CA VAL A 344 -15.64 31.68 -34.68
C VAL A 344 -15.89 33.19 -34.65
N ALA A 345 -16.83 33.70 -35.45
CA ALA A 345 -17.21 35.12 -35.43
C ALA A 345 -17.86 35.53 -34.11
N GLU A 346 -18.73 34.68 -33.54
CA GLU A 346 -19.30 34.89 -32.21
C GLU A 346 -18.25 34.85 -31.10
N GLU A 347 -17.27 33.94 -31.18
CA GLU A 347 -16.16 33.86 -30.22
C GLU A 347 -15.24 35.09 -30.31
N MET A 348 -14.91 35.53 -31.53
CA MET A 348 -14.19 36.79 -31.80
C MET A 348 -14.94 38.03 -31.27
N HIS A 349 -16.26 38.08 -31.41
CA HIS A 349 -17.07 39.19 -30.90
C HIS A 349 -17.22 39.12 -29.37
N ALA A 350 -17.33 37.93 -28.79
CA ALA A 350 -17.30 37.72 -27.34
C ALA A 350 -15.97 38.17 -26.73
N LEU A 351 -14.85 38.03 -27.47
CA LEU A 351 -13.54 38.56 -27.09
C LEU A 351 -13.44 40.09 -27.18
N GLN A 352 -14.36 40.80 -27.82
CA GLN A 352 -14.37 42.28 -27.82
C GLN A 352 -15.12 42.87 -26.62
N ASN A 353 -15.94 42.08 -25.91
CA ASN A 353 -16.66 42.56 -24.74
C ASN A 353 -15.76 42.52 -23.49
N PRO A 354 -15.37 43.66 -22.89
CA PRO A 354 -14.49 43.70 -21.73
C PRO A 354 -15.07 42.97 -20.50
N ARG A 355 -16.40 42.88 -20.38
CA ARG A 355 -17.03 42.07 -19.31
C ARG A 355 -16.87 40.57 -19.51
N SER A 356 -16.87 40.11 -20.76
CA SER A 356 -16.64 38.70 -21.13
C SER A 356 -15.20 38.28 -20.85
N ARG A 357 -14.21 39.11 -21.18
CA ARG A 357 -12.79 38.84 -20.89
C ARG A 357 -12.51 38.64 -19.40
N VAL A 358 -13.12 39.46 -18.54
CA VAL A 358 -12.95 39.32 -17.08
C VAL A 358 -13.57 38.03 -16.57
N ALA A 359 -14.72 37.62 -17.12
CA ALA A 359 -15.35 36.35 -16.76
C ALA A 359 -14.51 35.15 -17.22
N GLN A 360 -14.00 35.16 -18.47
CA GLN A 360 -13.10 34.13 -19.01
C GLN A 360 -11.81 34.03 -18.21
N HIS A 361 -11.18 35.16 -17.88
CA HIS A 361 -9.96 35.17 -17.06
C HIS A 361 -10.21 34.59 -15.66
N ARG A 362 -11.33 34.94 -15.01
CA ARG A 362 -11.70 34.38 -13.70
C ARG A 362 -11.98 32.88 -13.78
N GLN A 363 -12.56 32.40 -14.88
CA GLN A 363 -12.77 30.98 -15.12
C GLN A 363 -11.44 30.25 -15.29
N LEU A 364 -10.56 30.75 -16.16
CA LEU A 364 -9.21 30.19 -16.36
C LEU A 364 -8.41 30.17 -15.04
N GLU A 365 -8.47 31.25 -14.27
CA GLU A 365 -7.80 31.31 -12.95
C GLU A 365 -8.36 30.28 -11.97
N ARG A 366 -9.68 30.05 -11.99
CA ARG A 366 -10.32 29.01 -11.18
C ARG A 366 -9.86 27.61 -11.61
N GLU A 367 -9.83 27.34 -12.91
CA GLU A 367 -9.36 26.06 -13.47
C GLU A 367 -7.89 25.80 -13.11
N LEU A 368 -7.03 26.82 -13.25
CA LEU A 368 -5.62 26.74 -12.85
C LEU A 368 -5.46 26.48 -11.35
N ARG A 369 -6.30 27.09 -10.50
CA ARG A 369 -6.29 26.82 -9.04
C ARG A 369 -6.74 25.39 -8.72
N ILE A 370 -7.76 24.88 -9.40
CA ILE A 370 -8.21 23.49 -9.26
C ILE A 370 -7.08 22.55 -9.68
N GLN A 371 -6.44 22.81 -10.82
CA GLN A 371 -5.33 21.99 -11.31
C GLN A 371 -4.10 22.07 -10.39
N ALA A 372 -3.75 23.25 -9.88
CA ALA A 372 -2.65 23.42 -8.94
C ALA A 372 -2.92 22.71 -7.61
N ASN A 373 -4.16 22.80 -7.10
CA ASN A 373 -4.58 22.04 -5.93
C ASN A 373 -4.53 20.54 -6.22
N PHE A 374 -5.01 20.09 -7.38
CA PHE A 374 -4.95 18.69 -7.77
C PHE A 374 -3.51 18.18 -7.82
N GLN A 375 -2.59 18.91 -8.46
CA GLN A 375 -1.15 18.56 -8.49
C GLN A 375 -0.48 18.63 -7.11
N LYS A 376 -0.97 19.49 -6.21
CA LYS A 376 -0.50 19.54 -4.82
C LYS A 376 -0.89 18.26 -4.06
N HIS A 377 -2.10 17.75 -4.27
CA HIS A 377 -2.63 16.53 -3.62
C HIS A 377 -2.19 15.24 -4.34
N PHE A 378 -1.85 15.34 -5.63
CA PHE A 378 -1.44 14.23 -6.50
C PHE A 378 -0.24 14.65 -7.36
N PRO A 379 0.93 14.87 -6.75
CA PRO A 379 2.14 15.24 -7.43
C PRO A 379 2.56 14.09 -8.34
N ILE A 380 3.06 14.48 -9.50
CA ILE A 380 3.64 13.55 -10.47
C ILE A 380 5.04 13.19 -9.99
N PRO A 381 5.55 11.97 -10.29
CA PRO A 381 6.96 11.67 -10.15
C PRO A 381 7.85 12.78 -10.74
N VAL A 382 8.88 13.17 -10.00
CA VAL A 382 9.86 14.17 -10.46
C VAL A 382 10.55 13.69 -11.74
N ARG A 383 10.70 12.38 -11.88
CA ARG A 383 11.30 11.72 -13.03
C ARG A 383 10.24 11.00 -13.85
N MET A 384 9.56 11.74 -14.71
CA MET A 384 8.60 11.16 -15.66
C MET A 384 9.31 10.32 -16.73
N PRO A 385 8.68 9.21 -17.20
CA PRO A 385 9.20 8.40 -18.30
C PRO A 385 9.33 9.22 -19.58
N LYS A 386 10.43 9.03 -20.32
CA LYS A 386 10.68 9.70 -21.60
C LYS A 386 11.49 8.82 -22.53
N ALA A 387 11.29 8.95 -23.83
CA ALA A 387 12.09 8.30 -24.84
C ALA A 387 12.92 9.35 -25.61
N VAL A 388 14.16 9.01 -25.95
CA VAL A 388 15.05 9.87 -26.74
C VAL A 388 15.77 9.03 -27.81
N LYS A 389 15.78 9.51 -29.05
CA LYS A 389 16.49 8.86 -30.16
C LYS A 389 17.93 9.35 -30.22
N LEU A 390 18.88 8.48 -29.93
CA LEU A 390 20.30 8.76 -30.02
C LEU A 390 20.82 8.41 -31.42
N ASP A 391 21.41 9.38 -32.09
CA ASP A 391 22.13 9.18 -33.36
C ASP A 391 23.55 8.67 -33.09
N LEU A 392 23.82 7.43 -33.48
CA LEU A 392 25.09 6.74 -33.26
C LEU A 392 26.15 7.03 -34.34
N SER A 393 25.77 7.75 -35.41
CA SER A 393 26.73 8.25 -36.41
C SER A 393 27.55 9.43 -35.88
N LEU A 394 27.03 10.11 -34.87
CA LEU A 394 27.67 11.25 -34.21
C LEU A 394 28.55 10.79 -33.04
N SER A 395 29.46 11.66 -32.61
CA SER A 395 30.29 11.41 -31.43
C SER A 395 29.40 11.28 -30.18
N PHE A 396 29.58 10.19 -29.43
CA PHE A 396 28.89 9.94 -28.16
C PHE A 396 29.40 10.91 -27.10
N ASP A 397 28.60 11.92 -26.75
CA ASP A 397 28.94 13.00 -25.80
C ASP A 397 28.11 12.96 -24.51
N MET A 398 27.47 11.82 -24.24
CA MET A 398 26.78 11.53 -22.99
C MET A 398 27.72 10.85 -22.00
N GLU A 399 27.71 11.28 -20.74
CA GLU A 399 28.38 10.59 -19.65
C GLU A 399 27.36 9.88 -18.75
N LEU A 400 27.71 8.66 -18.36
CA LEU A 400 26.89 7.78 -17.53
C LEU A 400 27.65 7.43 -16.25
N VAL A 401 26.92 7.32 -15.13
CA VAL A 401 27.49 6.96 -13.82
C VAL A 401 26.65 5.87 -13.17
N ASP A 402 27.33 4.91 -12.53
CA ASP A 402 26.69 3.87 -11.73
C ASP A 402 26.03 4.48 -10.49
N TYR A 403 24.80 4.04 -10.21
CA TYR A 403 24.01 4.48 -9.09
C TYR A 403 23.32 3.27 -8.45
N THR A 404 23.16 3.28 -7.13
CA THR A 404 22.46 2.22 -6.41
C THR A 404 21.14 2.73 -5.89
N TRP A 405 20.07 1.98 -6.18
CA TRP A 405 18.74 2.31 -5.70
C TRP A 405 18.46 1.75 -4.31
N GLY A 406 17.80 2.56 -3.48
CA GLY A 406 17.32 2.14 -2.16
C GLY A 406 16.08 1.24 -2.16
N GLY A 407 15.52 0.87 -3.31
CA GLY A 407 14.36 -0.04 -3.41
C GLY A 407 12.98 0.59 -3.13
N THR A 408 12.91 1.92 -2.94
CA THR A 408 11.68 2.61 -2.52
C THR A 408 11.02 3.42 -3.64
N VAL A 409 9.68 3.52 -3.58
CA VAL A 409 8.86 4.38 -4.46
C VAL A 409 9.19 5.87 -4.28
N MET A 410 9.63 6.27 -3.08
CA MET A 410 10.13 7.62 -2.77
C MET A 410 11.19 8.11 -3.75
N ASP A 411 11.93 7.17 -4.32
CA ASP A 411 12.95 7.46 -5.30
C ASP A 411 12.37 8.18 -6.52
N ALA A 412 11.18 7.80 -7.00
CA ALA A 412 10.51 8.44 -8.15
C ALA A 412 10.21 9.94 -7.94
N TYR A 413 10.07 10.36 -6.68
CA TYR A 413 9.81 11.74 -6.29
C TYR A 413 11.07 12.49 -5.84
N SER A 414 12.21 11.82 -5.79
CA SER A 414 13.47 12.43 -5.39
C SER A 414 14.19 12.98 -6.61
N LYS A 415 14.84 14.14 -6.43
CA LYS A 415 15.74 14.66 -7.47
C LYS A 415 17.12 14.02 -7.28
N ILE A 416 17.57 13.31 -8.31
CA ILE A 416 18.95 12.82 -8.35
C ILE A 416 19.83 13.96 -8.87
N SER A 417 20.64 14.53 -7.99
CA SER A 417 21.60 15.57 -8.34
C SER A 417 23.00 14.99 -8.32
N ILE A 418 23.76 15.22 -9.39
CA ILE A 418 25.14 14.77 -9.48
C ILE A 418 26.00 16.02 -9.23
N GLY A 419 26.86 15.98 -8.22
CA GLY A 419 27.77 17.07 -7.87
C GLY A 419 29.00 17.13 -8.78
N PHE A 420 29.95 17.99 -8.43
CA PHE A 420 31.31 17.91 -8.95
C PHE A 420 32.03 16.70 -8.32
N GLY A 421 32.78 15.94 -9.12
CA GLY A 421 33.57 14.79 -8.65
C GLY A 421 32.76 13.52 -8.36
N THR A 422 31.89 13.11 -9.30
CA THR A 422 31.06 11.87 -9.27
C THR A 422 30.15 11.66 -8.06
N LYS A 423 30.12 12.59 -7.10
CA LYS A 423 29.25 12.51 -5.92
C LYS A 423 27.78 12.62 -6.34
N ILE A 424 27.03 11.53 -6.18
CA ILE A 424 25.58 11.53 -6.40
C ILE A 424 24.90 11.89 -5.08
N ILE A 425 24.04 12.89 -5.11
CA ILE A 425 23.22 13.36 -3.99
C ILE A 425 21.76 13.21 -4.39
N GLN A 426 21.05 12.32 -3.72
CA GLN A 426 19.61 12.23 -3.81
C GLN A 426 19.00 13.23 -2.84
N GLN A 427 18.42 14.30 -3.37
CA GLN A 427 17.65 15.24 -2.55
C GLN A 427 16.25 14.66 -2.38
N ARG A 428 15.88 14.42 -1.12
CA ARG A 428 14.50 14.08 -0.79
C ARG A 428 13.60 15.25 -1.21
N PRO A 429 12.40 14.97 -1.72
CA PRO A 429 11.45 16.03 -2.01
C PRO A 429 11.11 16.79 -0.71
N ASN A 430 11.24 18.11 -0.72
CA ASN A 430 10.74 18.99 0.36
C ASN A 430 9.20 19.14 0.32
N ASN A 431 8.51 18.39 -0.55
CA ASN A 431 7.06 18.52 -0.68
C ASN A 431 6.38 17.66 0.39
N ILE A 432 5.87 18.31 1.42
CA ILE A 432 5.15 17.65 2.53
C ILE A 432 4.00 16.76 2.04
N ASN A 433 3.39 17.10 0.89
CA ASN A 433 2.28 16.33 0.34
C ASN A 433 2.74 15.01 -0.30
N VAL A 434 3.98 14.98 -0.80
CA VAL A 434 4.62 13.76 -1.30
C VAL A 434 4.84 12.79 -0.13
N GLU A 435 5.20 13.28 1.07
CA GLU A 435 5.29 12.43 2.26
C GLU A 435 3.93 11.89 2.72
N SER A 436 2.85 12.69 2.62
CA SER A 436 1.50 12.23 2.99
C SER A 436 0.89 11.25 1.99
N ILE A 437 1.20 11.39 0.70
CA ILE A 437 0.82 10.38 -0.31
C ILE A 437 1.66 9.15 -0.12
N LEU A 438 2.94 9.31 0.23
CA LEU A 438 3.88 8.21 0.33
C LEU A 438 3.84 7.43 1.65
N GLY A 439 2.99 7.86 2.59
CA GLY A 439 2.79 7.20 3.87
C GLY A 439 4.09 7.08 4.66
N ASN A 440 4.75 8.20 4.97
CA ASN A 440 5.82 8.17 5.97
C ASN A 440 5.23 8.25 7.39
N LYS A 441 5.70 7.36 8.27
CA LYS A 441 5.08 6.93 9.54
C LYS A 441 4.88 7.99 10.65
N GLN A 442 4.97 9.30 10.37
CA GLN A 442 5.11 10.31 11.43
C GLN A 442 4.19 11.54 11.38
N SER A 443 3.24 11.65 10.45
CA SER A 443 2.22 12.71 10.53
C SER A 443 0.96 12.29 9.78
N TYR A 444 -0.17 12.14 10.51
CA TYR A 444 -1.42 11.64 9.92
C TYR A 444 -2.67 12.47 10.22
N VAL A 445 -2.55 13.66 10.82
CA VAL A 445 -3.75 14.40 11.28
C VAL A 445 -4.20 15.55 10.35
N GLU A 446 -3.70 15.60 9.12
CA GLU A 446 -4.42 16.31 8.03
C GLU A 446 -4.66 15.43 6.78
N SER A 447 -4.29 14.14 6.81
CA SER A 447 -4.27 13.27 5.62
C SER A 447 -5.42 12.26 5.54
N ALA A 448 -6.60 12.58 6.08
CA ALA A 448 -7.78 11.72 5.95
C ALA A 448 -8.30 11.58 4.49
N ALA A 449 -7.88 12.48 3.59
CA ALA A 449 -8.16 12.37 2.14
C ALA A 449 -6.92 11.94 1.31
N LEU A 450 -5.73 11.79 1.93
CA LEU A 450 -4.47 11.57 1.21
C LEU A 450 -3.73 10.29 1.60
N GLY A 451 -4.04 9.73 2.77
CA GLY A 451 -3.45 8.49 3.28
C GLY A 451 -3.98 7.20 2.64
N CYS A 452 -5.04 7.28 1.81
CA CYS A 452 -5.64 6.11 1.17
C CYS A 452 -4.75 5.51 0.08
N ALA A 453 -3.96 6.33 -0.64
CA ALA A 453 -3.16 5.88 -1.78
C ALA A 453 -2.07 4.85 -1.47
N ILE A 454 -1.62 4.75 -0.20
CA ILE A 454 -0.49 3.88 0.18
C ILE A 454 -0.80 2.90 1.29
N GLY A 455 -1.75 3.20 2.18
CA GLY A 455 -2.29 2.16 3.07
C GLY A 455 -2.96 1.02 2.30
N LEU A 456 -3.53 1.30 1.13
CA LEU A 456 -4.30 0.33 0.35
C LEU A 456 -3.46 -0.57 -0.57
N CYS A 457 -2.17 -0.25 -0.83
CA CYS A 457 -1.30 -1.06 -1.70
C CYS A 457 -0.22 -1.86 -0.96
N MET A 458 -0.33 -1.98 0.37
CA MET A 458 0.50 -2.89 1.18
C MET A 458 -0.20 -4.25 1.43
N ILE A 459 -1.24 -4.56 0.66
CA ILE A 459 -1.99 -5.81 0.81
C ILE A 459 -1.21 -6.95 0.17
N SER A 460 -0.91 -7.96 1.00
CA SER A 460 -0.58 -9.31 0.59
C SER A 460 -1.81 -9.93 -0.08
N ASP A 461 -1.79 -10.06 -1.39
CA ASP A 461 -2.78 -10.86 -2.11
C ASP A 461 -2.50 -12.35 -1.80
N GLU A 462 -3.32 -12.97 -0.95
CA GLU A 462 -3.46 -14.42 -0.87
C GLU A 462 -4.74 -14.78 -1.64
N ASP A 463 -4.65 -15.00 -2.96
CA ASP A 463 -5.56 -15.95 -3.67
C ASP A 463 -5.41 -16.05 -5.20
N TYR A 464 -4.37 -15.48 -5.82
CA TYR A 464 -4.04 -15.83 -7.21
C TYR A 464 -2.65 -16.44 -7.31
N GLY A 465 -2.63 -17.70 -7.76
CA GLY A 465 -1.43 -18.48 -7.97
C GLY A 465 -0.36 -17.71 -8.76
N ASP A 466 0.85 -17.75 -8.21
CA ASP A 466 2.13 -17.57 -8.89
C ASP A 466 2.56 -16.13 -9.31
N ALA A 467 2.07 -15.07 -8.65
CA ALA A 467 2.56 -13.70 -8.94
C ALA A 467 2.61 -12.69 -7.77
N ASN A 468 2.57 -13.12 -6.50
CA ASN A 468 2.47 -12.19 -5.35
C ASN A 468 3.76 -11.99 -4.57
N ASP A 469 4.75 -11.41 -5.24
CA ASP A 469 5.74 -10.57 -4.55
C ASP A 469 5.32 -9.12 -4.74
N VAL A 470 4.82 -8.46 -3.68
CA VAL A 470 5.00 -7.02 -3.55
C VAL A 470 6.50 -6.80 -3.45
N TYR A 471 7.16 -6.70 -4.62
CA TYR A 471 8.58 -6.44 -4.74
C TYR A 471 8.84 -5.07 -4.10
N ILE A 472 9.16 -5.05 -2.81
CA ILE A 472 10.20 -4.15 -2.33
C ILE A 472 11.42 -4.57 -3.12
N ALA A 473 11.65 -3.90 -4.24
CA ALA A 473 12.81 -4.17 -5.07
C ALA A 473 14.03 -4.21 -4.16
N LEU A 474 14.77 -5.32 -4.25
CA LEU A 474 15.89 -5.61 -3.36
C LEU A 474 16.78 -4.35 -3.27
N PRO A 475 16.97 -3.77 -2.08
CA PRO A 475 17.83 -2.60 -1.94
C PRO A 475 19.20 -2.92 -2.53
N GLY A 476 19.76 -1.98 -3.29
CA GLY A 476 21.05 -2.15 -3.96
C GLY A 476 21.01 -2.52 -5.44
N GLN A 477 19.85 -2.46 -6.10
CA GLN A 477 19.78 -2.61 -7.56
C GLN A 477 20.68 -1.59 -8.26
N ALA A 478 21.54 -2.08 -9.16
CA ALA A 478 22.44 -1.26 -9.95
C ALA A 478 21.63 -0.53 -11.04
N ARG A 479 21.93 0.76 -11.19
CA ARG A 479 21.31 1.66 -12.14
C ARG A 479 22.36 2.48 -12.84
N VAL A 480 22.00 2.97 -14.01
CA VAL A 480 22.83 3.88 -14.78
C VAL A 480 22.12 5.23 -14.90
N VAL A 481 22.79 6.29 -14.47
CA VAL A 481 22.24 7.65 -14.43
C VAL A 481 23.04 8.56 -15.35
N ILE A 482 22.37 9.48 -16.03
CA ILE A 482 23.00 10.48 -16.90
C ILE A 482 23.71 11.56 -16.05
N SER A 483 25.03 11.62 -16.12
CA SER A 483 25.83 12.66 -15.46
C SER A 483 26.10 13.88 -16.34
N CYS A 484 26.23 13.67 -17.65
CA CYS A 484 26.35 14.71 -18.66
C CYS A 484 25.46 14.37 -19.85
N THR A 485 24.62 15.31 -20.28
CA THR A 485 23.60 15.06 -21.31
C THR A 485 24.11 15.26 -22.74
N GLY A 486 25.23 15.96 -22.97
CA GLY A 486 25.71 16.22 -24.33
C GLY A 486 24.61 16.71 -25.28
N ARG A 487 24.54 16.12 -26.48
CA ARG A 487 23.51 16.43 -27.50
C ARG A 487 22.12 15.92 -27.14
N ILE A 488 22.00 14.81 -26.40
CA ILE A 488 20.69 14.28 -26.02
C ILE A 488 19.94 15.22 -25.06
N GLY A 489 20.64 16.16 -24.44
CA GLY A 489 20.02 17.25 -23.69
C GLY A 489 19.04 18.08 -24.53
N LYS A 490 19.32 18.27 -25.84
CA LYS A 490 18.40 18.95 -26.77
C LYS A 490 17.15 18.13 -27.08
N LEU A 491 17.19 16.82 -26.81
CA LEU A 491 16.08 15.90 -26.98
C LEU A 491 15.26 15.72 -25.69
N GLY A 492 15.54 16.51 -24.65
CA GLY A 492 14.79 16.49 -23.38
C GLY A 492 15.37 15.59 -22.29
N ALA A 493 16.53 14.96 -22.53
CA ALA A 493 17.26 14.27 -21.47
C ALA A 493 17.86 15.28 -20.47
N VAL A 494 17.82 14.95 -19.18
CA VAL A 494 18.28 15.82 -18.10
C VAL A 494 19.27 15.06 -17.22
N ARG A 495 20.24 15.78 -16.66
CA ARG A 495 21.17 15.23 -15.67
C ARG A 495 20.39 14.67 -14.48
N GLY A 496 20.69 13.42 -14.11
CA GLY A 496 19.95 12.70 -13.05
C GLY A 496 18.83 11.79 -13.55
N ASP A 497 18.52 11.81 -14.85
CA ASP A 497 17.64 10.79 -15.44
C ASP A 497 18.28 9.40 -15.38
N VAL A 498 17.46 8.39 -15.10
CA VAL A 498 17.88 6.98 -15.03
C VAL A 498 17.67 6.34 -16.40
N LEU A 499 18.71 5.77 -16.99
CA LEU A 499 18.60 4.98 -18.22
C LEU A 499 18.06 3.58 -17.88
N THR A 500 16.88 3.26 -18.39
CA THR A 500 16.15 2.03 -18.01
C THR A 500 16.07 1.01 -19.13
N HIS A 501 15.95 1.46 -20.38
CA HIS A 501 15.87 0.58 -21.54
C HIS A 501 16.66 1.13 -22.74
N VAL A 502 17.15 0.22 -23.60
CA VAL A 502 17.81 0.52 -24.88
C VAL A 502 17.13 -0.30 -25.98
N ASP A 503 16.42 0.36 -26.89
CA ASP A 503 15.50 -0.22 -27.88
C ASP A 503 14.49 -1.20 -27.26
N GLY A 504 13.92 -0.81 -26.11
CA GLY A 504 12.95 -1.63 -25.38
C GLY A 504 13.55 -2.75 -24.53
N GLU A 505 14.84 -3.04 -24.66
CA GLU A 505 15.52 -4.02 -23.79
C GLU A 505 15.92 -3.40 -22.46
N SER A 506 15.54 -4.04 -21.36
CA SER A 506 15.88 -3.56 -20.01
C SER A 506 17.39 -3.58 -19.76
N VAL A 507 17.88 -2.49 -19.18
CA VAL A 507 19.25 -2.36 -18.68
C VAL A 507 19.29 -2.22 -17.15
N VAL A 508 18.19 -2.52 -16.47
CA VAL A 508 18.15 -2.58 -15.00
C VAL A 508 19.14 -3.64 -14.50
N ASN A 509 19.84 -3.34 -13.42
CA ASN A 509 20.90 -4.17 -12.83
C ASN A 509 22.19 -4.31 -13.66
N LYS A 510 22.35 -3.54 -14.74
CA LYS A 510 23.60 -3.47 -15.50
C LYS A 510 24.48 -2.31 -15.04
N LYS A 511 25.80 -2.51 -15.13
CA LYS A 511 26.77 -1.43 -14.88
C LYS A 511 26.93 -0.52 -16.11
N VAL A 512 27.45 0.68 -15.91
CA VAL A 512 27.75 1.64 -16.99
C VAL A 512 28.53 1.00 -18.14
N THR A 513 29.56 0.19 -17.83
CA THR A 513 30.39 -0.46 -18.86
C THR A 513 29.55 -1.37 -19.77
N GLU A 514 28.69 -2.20 -19.19
CA GLU A 514 27.82 -3.11 -19.93
C GLU A 514 26.79 -2.36 -20.76
N VAL A 515 26.25 -1.26 -20.23
CA VAL A 515 25.30 -0.41 -20.97
C VAL A 515 25.97 0.28 -22.14
N LEU A 516 27.21 0.77 -21.98
CA LEU A 516 27.98 1.34 -23.07
C LEU A 516 28.31 0.29 -24.14
N ASP A 517 28.63 -0.94 -23.75
CA ASP A 517 28.86 -2.05 -24.69
C ASP A 517 27.60 -2.35 -25.52
N ILE A 518 26.42 -2.36 -24.89
CA ILE A 518 25.12 -2.53 -25.59
C ILE A 518 24.89 -1.40 -26.60
N ILE A 519 25.16 -0.15 -26.23
CA ILE A 519 24.99 1.00 -27.13
C ILE A 519 26.01 0.94 -28.28
N GLN A 520 27.26 0.60 -28.00
CA GLN A 520 28.33 0.51 -29.00
C GLN A 520 28.09 -0.63 -29.99
N ALA A 521 27.57 -1.77 -29.54
CA ALA A 521 27.19 -2.88 -30.40
C ALA A 521 26.14 -2.47 -31.45
N LYS A 522 25.31 -1.46 -31.14
CA LYS A 522 24.28 -0.92 -32.04
C LYS A 522 24.76 0.16 -33.00
N LYS A 523 26.05 0.54 -32.98
CA LYS A 523 26.61 1.61 -33.83
C LYS A 523 26.35 1.42 -35.34
N GLY A 524 26.20 0.18 -35.80
CA GLY A 524 25.86 -0.14 -37.20
C GLY A 524 24.42 0.18 -37.62
N GLN A 525 23.51 0.44 -36.67
CA GLN A 525 22.08 0.67 -36.94
C GLN A 525 21.76 2.15 -37.24
N GLY A 526 22.74 3.05 -37.09
CA GLY A 526 22.58 4.49 -37.29
C GLY A 526 21.95 5.21 -36.09
N PHE A 527 20.93 4.64 -35.45
CA PHE A 527 20.31 5.20 -34.25
C PHE A 527 19.92 4.11 -33.24
N THR A 528 19.72 4.50 -31.98
CA THR A 528 19.12 3.68 -30.93
C THR A 528 18.13 4.52 -30.11
N MET A 529 17.05 3.91 -29.64
CA MET A 529 16.07 4.53 -28.77
C MET A 529 16.45 4.28 -27.31
N LEU A 530 16.61 5.35 -26.53
CA LEU A 530 16.86 5.25 -25.09
C LEU A 530 15.57 5.60 -24.35
N THR A 531 15.14 4.74 -23.43
CA THR A 531 14.03 5.06 -22.52
C THR A 531 14.58 5.38 -21.13
N LEU A 532 14.24 6.56 -20.67
CA LEU A 532 14.66 7.10 -19.38
C LEU A 532 13.49 7.08 -18.40
N ASN A 533 13.81 6.82 -17.12
CA ASN A 533 12.88 6.84 -15.98
C ASN A 533 11.67 5.87 -16.10
N ALA A 534 11.73 4.85 -16.96
CA ALA A 534 10.73 3.78 -17.03
C ALA A 534 11.08 2.65 -16.04
N GLU A 535 11.27 3.00 -14.78
CA GLU A 535 11.67 2.08 -13.70
C GLU A 535 10.47 1.72 -12.80
N PHE A 536 10.61 0.64 -12.03
CA PHE A 536 9.53 0.14 -11.16
C PHE A 536 9.04 1.19 -10.16
N SER A 537 9.94 1.97 -9.56
CA SER A 537 9.54 3.04 -8.62
C SER A 537 8.65 4.09 -9.27
N VAL A 538 8.89 4.43 -10.54
CA VAL A 538 8.08 5.41 -11.28
C VAL A 538 6.75 4.77 -11.69
N ALA A 539 6.76 3.52 -12.16
CA ALA A 539 5.54 2.80 -12.53
C ALA A 539 4.59 2.64 -11.35
N ASP A 540 5.12 2.24 -10.19
CA ASP A 540 4.33 2.08 -8.97
C ASP A 540 3.83 3.44 -8.44
N ALA A 541 4.65 4.49 -8.51
CA ALA A 541 4.23 5.84 -8.15
C ALA A 541 3.04 6.33 -9.00
N LEU A 542 3.08 6.11 -10.31
CA LEU A 542 1.99 6.47 -11.22
C LEU A 542 0.73 5.64 -11.00
N LYS A 543 0.88 4.32 -10.75
CA LYS A 543 -0.23 3.42 -10.40
C LYS A 543 -0.93 3.88 -9.12
N ARG A 544 -0.18 4.11 -8.04
CA ARG A 544 -0.73 4.59 -6.75
C ARG A 544 -1.45 5.92 -6.90
N ARG A 545 -0.88 6.83 -7.71
CA ARG A 545 -1.51 8.10 -8.00
C ARG A 545 -2.84 7.93 -8.73
N ALA A 546 -2.91 7.03 -9.70
CA ALA A 546 -4.15 6.74 -10.42
C ALA A 546 -5.24 6.17 -9.51
N ILE A 547 -4.89 5.22 -8.64
CA ILE A 547 -5.80 4.65 -7.62
C ILE A 547 -6.39 5.77 -6.75
N ALA A 548 -5.53 6.65 -6.24
CA ALA A 548 -5.94 7.74 -5.36
C ALA A 548 -6.89 8.74 -6.05
N ILE A 549 -6.70 8.99 -7.35
CA ILE A 549 -7.60 9.84 -8.14
C ILE A 549 -8.97 9.18 -8.28
N SER A 550 -8.99 7.88 -8.61
CA SER A 550 -10.25 7.11 -8.75
C SER A 550 -11.06 7.08 -7.45
N GLU A 551 -10.42 6.99 -6.29
CA GLU A 551 -11.07 6.99 -4.98
C GLU A 551 -11.81 8.29 -4.65
N ILE A 552 -11.18 9.45 -4.94
CA ILE A 552 -11.81 10.75 -4.68
C ILE A 552 -13.07 10.91 -5.53
N GLU A 553 -13.04 10.44 -6.78
CA GLU A 553 -14.16 10.56 -7.70
C GLU A 553 -15.33 9.64 -7.34
N LEU A 554 -15.07 8.50 -6.70
CA LEU A 554 -16.14 7.65 -6.17
C LEU A 554 -16.77 8.22 -4.89
N SER A 555 -16.07 9.11 -4.20
CA SER A 555 -16.49 9.67 -2.90
C SER A 555 -17.24 11.01 -3.01
N GLY A 556 -17.18 11.69 -4.16
CA GLY A 556 -17.82 12.98 -4.41
C GLY A 556 -18.94 12.89 -5.41
#